data_AF-A0A7W1I272-F1
#
_entry.id   AF-A0A7W1I272-F1
#
_cell.length_a   1.000
_cell.length_b   1.000
_cell.length_c   1.000
_cell.angle_alpha   90.00
_cell.angle_beta   90.00
_cell.angle_gamma   90.00
#
_symmetry.space_group_name_H-M   'P 1'
#
loop_
_entity.id
_entity.type
_entity.pdbx_description
1 polymer ?
#
loop_
_entity_poly.entity_id
_entity_poly.type
_entity_poly.pdbx_seq_one_letter_code
_entity_poly.pdbx_strand_id
1 'polypeptide(L)' 'MAALKVQERCESLLQGYKEEAIRSLGGLENPSLKGLLRRVVGKIFNDLEVKGWCSEFEARNAAGRATRADLAG' A
#
# COMPACT_ATOMS: atom_id res chain seq x y z
N MET A 1 -27.88 -12.44 5.15
CA MET A 1 -26.84 -13.31 5.78
C MET A 1 -25.72 -13.74 4.81
N ALA A 2 -25.98 -14.08 3.54
CA ALA A 2 -24.93 -14.49 2.59
C ALA A 2 -23.91 -13.39 2.24
N ALA A 3 -24.36 -12.13 2.08
CA ALA A 3 -23.48 -11.00 1.74
C ALA A 3 -22.42 -10.70 2.82
N LEU A 4 -22.75 -10.88 4.10
CA LEU A 4 -21.81 -10.67 5.21
C LEU A 4 -20.62 -11.65 5.14
N LYS A 5 -20.88 -12.93 4.83
CA LYS A 5 -19.83 -13.95 4.68
C LYS A 5 -18.89 -13.69 3.50
N VAL A 6 -19.41 -13.11 2.42
CA VAL A 6 -18.60 -12.74 1.25
C VAL A 6 -17.66 -11.59 1.61
N GLN A 7 -18.17 -10.58 2.32
CA GLN A 7 -17.36 -9.45 2.76
C GLN A 7 -16.22 -9.89 3.70
N GLU A 8 -16.53 -10.67 4.74
CA GLU A 8 -15.53 -11.22 5.67
C GLU A 8 -14.44 -12.04 4.94
N ARG A 9 -14.86 -12.82 3.93
CA ARG A 9 -13.94 -13.60 3.10
C ARG A 9 -13.03 -12.71 2.26
N CYS A 10 -13.58 -11.68 1.63
CA CYS A 10 -12.80 -10.71 0.85
C CYS A 10 -11.81 -9.93 1.73
N GLU A 11 -12.22 -9.50 2.92
CA GLU A 11 -11.36 -8.82 3.89
C GLU A 11 -10.21 -9.73 4.35
N SER A 12 -10.51 -11.00 4.66
CA SER A 12 -9.50 -12.00 5.03
C SER A 12 -8.49 -12.25 3.91
N LEU A 13 -8.96 -12.35 2.66
CA LEU A 13 -8.10 -12.51 1.49
C LEU A 13 -7.22 -11.27 1.27
N LEU A 14 -7.80 -10.07 1.37
CA LEU A 14 -7.07 -8.82 1.23
C LEU A 14 -5.93 -8.71 2.25
N GLN A 15 -6.21 -9.04 3.51
CA GLN A 15 -5.21 -9.02 4.57
C GLN A 15 -4.10 -10.06 4.32
N GLY A 16 -4.47 -11.28 3.93
CA GLY A 16 -3.50 -12.33 3.59
C GLY A 16 -2.58 -11.93 2.42
N TYR A 17 -3.13 -11.35 1.36
CA TYR A 17 -2.34 -10.87 0.23
C TYR A 17 -1.42 -9.70 0.60
N LYS A 18 -1.85 -8.81 1.50
CA LYS A 18 -1.02 -7.71 1.99
C LYS A 18 0.19 -8.24 2.77
N GLU A 19 -0.02 -9.19 3.66
CA GLU A 19 1.06 -9.81 4.45
C GLU A 19 2.05 -10.57 3.56
N GLU A 20 1.55 -11.35 2.61
CA GLU A 20 2.38 -12.11 1.68
C GLU A 20 3.19 -11.20 0.75
N ALA A 21 2.60 -10.08 0.30
CA ALA A 21 3.29 -9.07 -0.49
C ALA A 21 4.44 -8.41 0.30
N ILE A 22 4.29 -8.18 1.60
CA ILE A 22 5.39 -7.64 2.43
C ILE A 22 6.46 -8.71 2.68
N ARG A 23 6.05 -9.95 2.96
CA ARG A 23 6.94 -11.08 3.22
C ARG A 23 7.83 -11.39 2.01
N SER A 24 7.27 -11.37 0.81
CA SER A 24 8.03 -11.62 -0.44
C SER A 24 9.15 -10.61 -0.68
N LEU A 25 9.05 -9.39 -0.15
CA LEU A 25 10.12 -8.37 -0.20
C LEU A 25 11.26 -8.63 0.80
N GLY A 26 11.09 -9.57 1.73
CA GLY A 26 12.06 -9.90 2.77
C GLY A 26 13.41 -10.32 2.19
N GLY A 27 13.38 -11.22 1.20
CA GLY A 27 14.57 -11.82 0.57
C GLY A 27 15.28 -10.92 -0.46
N LEU A 28 14.81 -9.69 -0.70
CA LEU A 28 15.50 -8.77 -1.60
C LEU A 28 16.73 -8.16 -0.90
N GLU A 29 17.91 -8.47 -1.44
CA GLU A 29 19.18 -7.89 -0.98
C GLU A 29 19.39 -6.46 -1.49
N ASN A 30 18.92 -6.16 -2.72
CA ASN A 30 19.07 -4.83 -3.31
C ASN A 30 18.17 -3.81 -2.58
N PRO A 31 18.74 -2.84 -1.83
CA PRO A 31 17.95 -1.95 -0.98
C PRO A 31 17.07 -0.99 -1.79
N SER A 32 17.56 -0.52 -2.94
CA SER A 32 16.84 0.41 -3.83
C SER A 32 15.62 -0.25 -4.46
N LEU A 33 15.78 -1.48 -4.97
CA LEU A 33 14.68 -2.26 -5.54
C LEU A 33 13.64 -2.61 -4.47
N LYS A 34 14.09 -3.07 -3.29
CA LYS A 34 13.21 -3.35 -2.14
C LYS A 34 12.39 -2.13 -1.74
N GLY A 35 13.02 -0.95 -1.70
CA GLY A 35 12.35 0.32 -1.41
C GLY A 35 11.31 0.69 -2.47
N LEU A 36 11.64 0.51 -3.76
CA LEU A 36 10.71 0.78 -4.86
C LEU A 36 9.49 -0.15 -4.81
N LEU A 37 9.70 -1.46 -4.69
CA LEU A 37 8.62 -2.43 -4.63
C LEU A 37 7.76 -2.26 -3.38
N ARG A 38 8.35 -1.90 -2.23
CA ARG A 38 7.58 -1.56 -1.03
C ARG A 38 6.63 -0.37 -1.28
N ARG A 39 7.06 0.65 -2.03
CA ARG A 39 6.18 1.77 -2.42
C ARG A 39 5.09 1.33 -3.39
N VAL A 40 5.38 0.42 -4.33
CA VAL A 40 4.38 -0.13 -5.26
C VAL A 40 3.33 -0.95 -4.52
N VAL A 41 3.76 -1.86 -3.64
CA VAL A 41 2.88 -2.62 -2.72
C VAL A 41 2.04 -1.66 -1.88
N GLY A 42 2.67 -0.61 -1.34
CA GLY A 42 1.97 0.49 -0.68
C GLY A 42 0.84 1.04 -1.55
N LYS A 43 1.09 1.45 -2.80
CA LYS A 43 0.05 1.98 -3.70
C LYS A 43 -1.05 0.99 -4.08
N ILE A 44 -0.74 -0.29 -4.23
CA ILE A 44 -1.73 -1.34 -4.57
C ILE A 44 -2.73 -1.52 -3.42
N PHE A 45 -2.25 -1.44 -2.17
CA PHE A 45 -3.07 -1.66 -0.98
C PHE A 45 -3.52 -0.36 -0.29
N ASN A 46 -3.04 0.82 -0.71
CA ASN A 46 -3.30 2.12 -0.09
C ASN A 46 -4.23 2.99 -0.95
N ASP A 47 -5.43 2.44 -1.17
CA ASP A 47 -6.67 3.15 -1.54
C ASP A 47 -7.85 2.74 -0.62
N LEU A 48 -7.58 2.02 0.48
CA LEU A 48 -8.61 1.62 1.45
C LEU A 48 -8.30 2.22 2.81
N GLU A 49 -9.18 3.14 3.20
CA GLU A 49 -9.45 3.63 4.54
C GLU A 49 -9.10 2.61 5.64
N VAL A 50 -7.86 2.64 6.12
CA VAL A 50 -7.55 2.04 7.41
C VAL A 50 -8.17 2.97 8.44
N LYS A 51 -9.37 2.62 8.89
CA LYS A 51 -10.04 3.20 10.05
C LYS A 51 -9.03 3.47 11.16
N GLY A 52 -8.62 4.74 11.32
CA GLY A 52 -8.01 5.24 12.55
C GLY A 52 -6.48 5.24 12.67
N TRP A 53 -5.69 5.60 11.65
CA TRP A 53 -4.32 6.07 11.91
C TRP A 53 -3.77 7.02 10.82
N CYS A 54 -3.51 8.27 11.21
CA CYS A 54 -2.70 9.31 10.54
C CYS A 54 -3.18 9.95 9.22
N SER A 55 -3.85 11.09 9.37
CA SER A 55 -3.98 12.17 8.37
C SER A 55 -2.65 12.74 7.88
N GLU A 56 -1.53 12.49 8.57
CA GLU A 56 -0.20 13.02 8.22
C GLU A 56 0.43 12.36 6.99
N PHE A 57 0.01 11.14 6.63
CA PHE A 57 0.64 10.39 5.53
C PHE A 57 0.10 10.76 4.14
N GLU A 58 -1.16 11.20 4.06
CA GLU A 58 -1.79 11.64 2.81
C GLU A 58 -1.15 12.93 2.27
N ALA A 59 -0.90 13.91 3.16
CA ALA A 59 -0.26 15.17 2.80
C ALA A 59 1.14 14.96 2.21
N ARG A 60 1.92 14.02 2.77
CA ARG A 60 3.29 13.70 2.30
C ARG A 60 3.28 13.01 0.93
N ASN A 61 2.34 12.11 0.67
CA ASN A 61 2.21 11.48 -0.64
C ASN A 61 1.72 12.45 -1.71
N ALA A 62 0.83 13.40 -1.36
CA ALA A 62 0.42 14.48 -2.25
C ALA A 62 1.59 15.42 -2.59
N ALA A 63 2.38 15.83 -1.59
CA ALA A 63 3.58 16.64 -1.81
C ALA A 63 4.60 15.95 -2.73
N GLY A 64 4.82 14.64 -2.55
CA GLY A 64 5.71 13.86 -3.43
C GLY A 64 5.22 13.76 -4.88
N ARG A 65 3.91 13.86 -5.14
CA ARG A 65 3.37 13.99 -6.50
C ARG A 65 3.62 15.37 -7.09
N ALA A 66 3.46 16.44 -6.30
CA ALA A 66 3.71 17.81 -6.75
C ALA A 66 5.18 18.04 -7.15
N THR A 67 6.15 17.56 -6.34
CA THR A 67 7.58 17.69 -6.65
C THR A 67 7.98 16.94 -7.93
N ARG A 68 7.30 15.84 -8.26
CA ARG A 68 7.59 15.09 -9.50
C ARG A 68 6.99 15.73 -10.75
N ALA A 69 5.91 16.50 -10.60
CA ALA A 69 5.34 17.27 -11.71
C ALA A 69 6.21 18.48 -12.09
N ASP A 70 6.86 19.11 -11.11
CA ASP A 70 7.71 20.30 -11.31
C ASP A 70 9.05 19.99 -12.00
N LEU A 71 9.59 18.76 -11.83
CA LEU A 71 10.84 18.31 -12.45
C LEU A 71 10.66 17.78 -13.89
N ALA A 72 9.44 17.78 -14.42
CA ALA A 72 9.13 17.33 -15.78
C ALA A 72 8.74 18.49 -16.72
N GLY A 73 8.93 19.74 -16.29
CA GLY A 73 8.77 20.97 -17.08
C GLY A 73 10.10 21.53 -17.57
#